data_AF-R1EGN7-F1
#
_entry.id   AF-R1EGN7-F1
#
_cell.length_a   1.000
_cell.length_b   1.000
_cell.length_c   1.000
_cell.angle_alpha   90.00
_cell.angle_beta   90.00
_cell.angle_gamma   90.00
#
_symmetry.space_group_name_H-M   'P 1'
#
loop_
_entity.id
_entity.type
_entity.pdbx_description
1 polymer ?
#
loop_
_entity_poly.entity_id
_entity_poly.type
_entity_poly.pdbx_seq_one_letter_code
_entity_poly.pdbx_strand_id
1 'polypeptide(L)'
;MSLVAACLRGDVETLSDLLAADADPSAEDVDGRSVLFVSCMCDQPECAALVLAAGAGIDQPMREPNPGATPLYVAAMCGHERCVRLLCENGCPPPQRGGPCSTPA
;
A
#
# COMPACT_ATOMS: atom_id res chain seq x y z
N MET A 1 -16.53 -8.36 -3.44
CA MET A 1 -15.72 -7.70 -2.40
C MET A 1 -14.32 -7.56 -2.98
N SER A 2 -13.73 -6.37 -3.04
CA SER A 2 -12.36 -6.19 -3.55
C SER A 2 -11.35 -6.30 -2.41
N LEU A 3 -10.11 -6.71 -2.71
CA LEU A 3 -8.99 -6.71 -1.74
C LEU A 3 -8.78 -5.33 -1.10
N VAL A 4 -8.95 -4.28 -1.90
CA VAL A 4 -8.89 -2.88 -1.44
C VAL A 4 -9.96 -2.59 -0.38
N ALA A 5 -11.20 -3.03 -0.59
CA ALA A 5 -12.27 -2.81 0.36
C ALA A 5 -12.04 -3.54 1.70
N ALA A 6 -11.40 -4.70 1.68
CA ALA A 6 -10.99 -5.39 2.90
C ALA A 6 -9.91 -4.60 3.66
N CYS A 7 -8.92 -4.04 2.95
CA CYS A 7 -7.89 -3.17 3.54
C CYS A 7 -8.50 -1.89 4.14
N LEU A 8 -9.47 -1.27 3.49
CA LEU A 8 -10.15 -0.07 3.99
C LEU A 8 -10.87 -0.31 5.33
N ARG A 9 -11.33 -1.54 5.56
CA ARG A 9 -12.05 -1.94 6.78
C ARG A 9 -11.13 -2.52 7.85
N GLY A 10 -9.89 -2.88 7.49
CA GLY A 10 -9.01 -3.67 8.35
C GLY A 10 -9.46 -5.13 8.50
N ASP A 11 -10.25 -5.64 7.57
CA ASP A 11 -10.78 -7.01 7.59
C ASP A 11 -9.71 -8.00 7.10
N VAL A 12 -8.75 -8.31 7.97
CA VAL A 12 -7.63 -9.24 7.70
C VAL A 12 -8.13 -10.63 7.30
N GLU A 13 -9.21 -11.13 7.92
CA GLU A 13 -9.81 -12.42 7.61
C GLU A 13 -10.34 -12.47 6.16
N THR A 14 -11.13 -11.47 5.78
CA THR A 14 -11.67 -11.37 4.41
C THR A 14 -10.56 -11.21 3.38
N LEU A 15 -9.50 -10.48 3.73
CA LEU A 15 -8.32 -10.35 2.87
C LEU A 15 -7.62 -11.69 2.67
N SER A 16 -7.42 -12.47 3.74
CA SER A 16 -6.83 -13.81 3.66
C SER A 16 -7.67 -14.77 2.81
N ASP A 17 -9.00 -14.74 2.96
CA ASP A 17 -9.92 -15.55 2.14
C ASP A 17 -9.85 -15.18 0.66
N LEU A 18 -9.76 -13.87 0.34
CA LEU A 18 -9.61 -13.40 -1.03
C LEU A 18 -8.26 -13.83 -1.63
N LEU A 19 -7.17 -13.70 -0.89
CA LEU A 19 -5.85 -14.16 -1.33
C LEU A 19 -5.82 -15.68 -1.52
N ALA A 20 -6.49 -16.45 -0.66
CA ALA A 20 -6.65 -17.89 -0.82
C ALA A 20 -7.50 -18.26 -2.05
N ALA A 21 -8.35 -17.35 -2.53
CA ALA A 21 -9.12 -17.48 -3.76
C ALA A 21 -8.35 -17.05 -5.02
N ASP A 22 -7.01 -16.97 -4.96
CA ASP A 22 -6.13 -16.57 -6.07
C ASP A 22 -6.38 -15.14 -6.55
N ALA A 23 -6.83 -14.24 -5.65
CA ALA A 23 -7.04 -12.84 -5.99
C ALA A 23 -5.69 -12.12 -6.20
N ASP A 24 -5.61 -11.32 -7.26
CA ASP A 24 -4.42 -10.53 -7.58
C ASP A 24 -4.07 -9.52 -6.47
N PRO A 25 -2.96 -9.70 -5.74
CA PRO A 25 -2.57 -8.82 -4.64
C PRO A 25 -2.06 -7.46 -5.14
N SER A 26 -1.70 -7.37 -6.42
CA SER A 26 -1.32 -6.14 -7.11
C SER A 26 -2.52 -5.39 -7.71
N ALA A 27 -3.75 -5.77 -7.38
CA ALA A 27 -4.95 -5.10 -7.86
C ALA A 27 -4.96 -3.61 -7.49
N GLU A 28 -5.55 -2.81 -8.38
CA GLU A 28 -5.71 -1.37 -8.20
C GLU A 28 -7.19 -1.03 -8.01
N ASP A 29 -7.47 -0.03 -7.18
CA ASP A 29 -8.81 0.53 -7.05
C ASP A 29 -9.17 1.40 -8.27
N VAL A 30 -10.42 1.88 -8.32
CA VAL A 30 -10.91 2.82 -9.34
C VAL A 30 -10.07 4.11 -9.44
N ASP A 31 -9.43 4.50 -8.33
CA ASP A 31 -8.51 5.64 -8.27
C ASP A 31 -7.07 5.29 -8.75
N GLY A 32 -6.78 4.04 -9.14
CA GLY A 32 -5.42 3.63 -9.50
C GLY A 32 -4.48 3.48 -8.30
N ARG A 33 -5.04 3.28 -7.10
CA ARG A 33 -4.31 2.97 -5.86
C ARG A 33 -4.19 1.46 -5.72
N SER A 34 -2.97 0.93 -5.62
CA SER A 34 -2.75 -0.49 -5.37
C SER A 34 -3.24 -0.91 -3.98
N VAL A 35 -3.55 -2.20 -3.78
CA VAL A 35 -3.96 -2.75 -2.47
C VAL A 35 -2.97 -2.37 -1.37
N LEU A 36 -1.66 -2.50 -1.65
CA LEU A 36 -0.60 -2.14 -0.70
C LEU A 36 -0.64 -0.65 -0.33
N PHE A 37 -0.89 0.23 -1.31
CA PHE A 37 -0.99 1.67 -1.08
C PHE A 37 -2.12 1.99 -0.10
N VAL A 38 -3.29 1.36 -0.28
CA VAL A 38 -4.45 1.57 0.58
C VAL A 38 -4.23 1.02 1.99
N SER A 39 -3.60 -0.16 2.11
CA SER A 39 -3.24 -0.70 3.43
C SER A 39 -2.30 0.23 4.21
N CYS A 40 -1.34 0.87 3.53
CA CYS A 40 -0.44 1.84 4.13
C CYS A 40 -1.12 3.17 4.47
N MET A 41 -2.08 3.60 3.65
CA MET A 41 -2.87 4.81 3.88
C MET A 41 -3.83 4.66 5.07
N CYS A 42 -4.32 3.46 5.34
CA CYS A 42 -5.28 3.16 6.42
C CYS A 42 -4.63 2.65 7.72
N ASP A 43 -3.29 2.71 7.83
CA ASP A 43 -2.52 2.16 8.95
C ASP A 43 -2.86 0.69 9.25
N GLN A 44 -2.92 -0.14 8.19
CA GLN A 44 -3.22 -1.57 8.29
C GLN A 44 -1.95 -2.39 8.00
N PRO A 45 -1.01 -2.49 8.96
CA PRO A 45 0.23 -3.23 8.78
C PRO A 45 -0.01 -4.72 8.56
N GLU A 46 -1.01 -5.32 9.20
CA GLU A 46 -1.36 -6.73 9.04
C GLU A 46 -1.84 -7.03 7.61
N CYS A 47 -2.70 -6.18 7.06
CA CYS A 47 -3.12 -6.28 5.66
C CYS A 47 -1.94 -6.11 4.70
N ALA A 48 -1.07 -5.12 4.95
CA ALA A 48 0.12 -4.89 4.15
C ALA A 48 1.05 -6.11 4.13
N ALA A 49 1.27 -6.75 5.28
CA ALA A 49 2.10 -7.95 5.41
C ALA A 49 1.53 -9.14 4.62
N LEU A 50 0.21 -9.37 4.67
CA LEU A 50 -0.45 -10.44 3.90
C LEU A 50 -0.36 -10.20 2.40
N VAL A 51 -0.60 -8.97 1.96
CA VAL A 51 -0.53 -8.57 0.54
C VAL A 51 0.91 -8.69 0.01
N LEU A 52 1.93 -8.35 0.82
CA LEU A 52 3.34 -8.58 0.50
C LEU A 52 3.68 -10.07 0.43
N ALA A 53 3.18 -10.88 1.37
CA ALA A 53 3.38 -12.32 1.38
C ALA A 53 2.75 -13.00 0.15
N ALA A 54 1.67 -12.44 -0.38
CA ALA A 54 1.04 -12.87 -1.62
C ALA A 54 1.82 -12.46 -2.89
N GLY A 55 2.87 -11.64 -2.77
CA GLY A 55 3.71 -11.21 -3.89
C GLY A 55 3.29 -9.89 -4.53
N ALA A 56 2.57 -9.01 -3.82
CA ALA A 56 2.34 -7.65 -4.30
C ALA A 56 3.66 -6.89 -4.47
N GLY A 57 3.72 -6.02 -5.47
CA GLY A 57 4.89 -5.18 -5.70
C GLY A 57 5.00 -4.09 -4.64
N ILE A 58 6.04 -4.16 -3.82
CA ILE A 58 6.30 -3.23 -2.71
C ILE A 58 6.47 -1.77 -3.15
N ASP A 59 7.03 -1.58 -4.35
CA ASP A 59 7.30 -0.28 -4.96
C ASP A 59 6.30 0.07 -6.06
N GLN A 60 5.12 -0.55 -6.11
CA GLN A 60 4.11 -0.19 -7.11
C GLN A 60 3.67 1.27 -6.91
N PRO A 61 3.97 2.17 -7.86
CA PRO A 61 3.54 3.55 -7.74
C PRO A 61 2.04 3.63 -8.05
N MET A 62 1.35 4.42 -7.25
CA MET A 62 0.00 4.91 -7.57
C MET A 62 0.00 5.58 -8.93
N ARG A 63 -1.02 5.29 -9.76
CA ARG A 63 -1.18 5.92 -11.07
C ARG A 63 -1.85 7.28 -10.98
N GLU A 64 -2.90 7.40 -10.19
CA GLU A 64 -3.70 8.62 -10.04
C GLU A 64 -4.23 8.72 -8.60
N PRO A 65 -4.71 9.91 -8.15
CA PRO A 65 -4.44 11.24 -8.69
C PRO A 65 -2.99 11.74 -8.58
N ASN A 66 -2.10 11.01 -7.89
CA ASN A 66 -0.71 11.45 -7.65
C ASN A 66 0.28 10.45 -8.26
N PRO A 67 0.48 10.49 -9.60
CA PRO A 67 1.33 9.53 -10.29
C PRO A 67 2.75 9.51 -9.69
N GLY A 68 3.22 8.31 -9.37
CA GLY A 68 4.56 8.11 -8.80
C GLY A 68 4.62 8.11 -7.27
N ALA A 69 3.50 8.32 -6.56
CA ALA A 69 3.45 8.13 -5.12
C ALA A 69 3.56 6.64 -4.77
N THR A 70 4.60 6.28 -4.01
CA THR A 70 4.79 4.90 -3.55
C THR A 70 4.04 4.64 -2.23
N PRO A 71 3.77 3.37 -1.89
CA PRO A 71 3.16 2.99 -0.60
C PRO A 71 4.01 3.48 0.58
N LEU A 72 5.35 3.45 0.44
CA LEU A 72 6.28 4.00 1.42
C LEU A 72 6.12 5.52 1.57
N TYR A 73 5.93 6.25 0.47
CA TYR A 73 5.74 7.70 0.50
C TYR A 73 4.51 8.08 1.32
N VAL A 74 3.36 7.44 1.07
CA VAL A 74 2.14 7.73 1.84
C VAL A 74 2.26 7.29 3.30
N ALA A 75 2.86 6.12 3.57
CA ALA A 75 3.09 5.66 4.94
C ALA A 75 3.97 6.64 5.74
N ALA A 76 5.03 7.16 5.12
CA ALA A 76 5.92 8.14 5.75
C ALA A 76 5.24 9.51 5.92
N MET A 77 4.48 9.97 4.91
CA MET A 77 3.75 11.23 4.96
C MET A 77 2.67 11.26 6.04
N CYS A 78 1.96 10.14 6.22
CA CYS A 78 0.93 10.02 7.26
C CYS A 78 1.51 9.69 8.65
N GLY A 79 2.80 9.33 8.74
CA GLY A 79 3.44 8.95 10.00
C GLY A 79 3.11 7.53 10.48
N HIS A 80 2.71 6.64 9.57
CA HIS A 80 2.40 5.24 9.87
C HIS A 80 3.68 4.42 10.04
N GLU A 81 4.35 4.59 11.18
CA GLU A 81 5.63 3.95 11.48
C GLU A 81 5.60 2.43 11.32
N ARG A 82 4.46 1.79 11.62
CA ARG A 82 4.32 0.33 11.50
C ARG A 82 4.36 -0.12 10.04
N CYS A 83 3.62 0.55 9.16
CA CYS A 83 3.67 0.29 7.73
C CYS A 83 5.05 0.63 7.14
N VAL A 84 5.66 1.74 7.57
CA VAL A 84 7.03 2.11 7.13
C VAL A 84 8.04 1.03 7.52
N ARG A 85 7.99 0.52 8.75
CA ARG A 85 8.87 -0.56 9.21
C ARG A 85 8.67 -1.83 8.39
N LEU A 86 7.42 -2.26 8.19
CA LEU A 86 7.13 -3.44 7.38
C LEU A 86 7.65 -3.32 5.95
N LEU A 87 7.45 -2.17 5.30
CA LEU A 87 7.95 -1.94 3.96
C LEU A 87 9.49 -1.91 3.91
N CYS A 88 10.13 -1.34 4.94
CA CYS A 88 11.58 -1.28 5.04
C CYS A 88 12.20 -2.66 5.30
N GLU A 89 11.55 -3.50 6.12
CA GLU A 89 11.94 -4.89 6.37
C GLU A 89 11.83 -5.76 5.11
N ASN A 90 10.85 -5.49 4.25
CA ASN A 90 10.65 -6.21 2.99
C ASN A 90 11.48 -5.66 1.81
N GLY A 91 12.45 -4.77 2.08
CA GLY A 91 13.45 -4.35 1.09
C GLY A 91 13.07 -3.13 0.25
N CYS A 92 12.08 -2.33 0.66
CA CYS A 92 11.78 -1.07 0.00
C CYS A 92 13.00 -0.11 0.17
N PRO A 93 13.60 0.40 -0.91
CA PRO A 93 14.69 1.35 -0.80
C PRO A 93 14.21 2.62 -0.09
N PRO A 94 15.06 3.29 0.71
CA PRO A 94 14.71 4.56 1.34
C PRO A 94 14.21 5.52 0.25
N PRO A 95 13.17 6.35 0.54
CA PRO A 95 12.48 7.11 -0.48
C PRO A 95 13.51 7.89 -1.30
N GLN A 96 13.63 7.55 -2.59
CA GLN A 96 14.51 8.30 -3.46
C GLN A 96 13.99 9.74 -3.46
N ARG A 97 14.82 10.66 -3.00
CA ARG A 97 14.54 12.10 -2.93
C ARG A 97 14.44 12.65 -4.35
N GLY A 98 13.35 12.33 -5.05
CA GLY A 98 12.95 12.96 -6.30
C GLY A 98 12.02 14.11 -5.97
N GLY A 99 12.57 15.31 -5.79
CA GLY A 99 11.78 16.54 -5.63
C GLY A 99 11.07 16.98 -6.93
N PRO A 100 10.40 18.15 -6.97
CA PRO A 100 10.29 19.18 -5.93
C PRO A 100 8.84 19.49 -5.48
N CYS A 101 8.76 20.05 -4.27
CA CYS A 101 7.85 21.14 -3.90
C CYS A 101 6.38 21.08 -4.37
N SER A 102 5.52 20.52 -3.52
CA SER A 102 4.15 21.00 -3.36
C SER A 102 3.94 21.36 -1.89
N THR A 103 4.67 22.37 -1.40
CA THR A 103 4.17 23.17 -0.27
C THR A 103 2.89 23.84 -0.75
N PRO A 104 1.73 23.62 -0.11
CA PRO A 104 0.53 24.39 -0.45
C PRO A 104 0.75 25.84 0.00
N ALA A 105 0.52 26.77 -0.93
CA ALA A 105 0.33 28.19 -0.62
C ALA A 105 -1.12 28.44 -0.17
#